data_AF-Q2M0N3-F1
#
_entry.id   AF-Q2M0N3-F1
#
_cell.length_a   1.000
_cell.length_b   1.000
_cell.length_c   1.000
_cell.angle_alpha   90.00
_cell.angle_beta   90.00
_cell.angle_gamma   90.00
#
_symmetry.space_group_name_H-M   'P 1'
#
loop_
_entity.id
_entity.type
_entity.pdbx_description
1 polymer ?
#
loop_
_entity_poly.entity_id
_entity_poly.type
_entity_poly.pdbx_seq_one_letter_code
_entity_poly.pdbx_strand_id
1 'polypeptide(L)'
;MTSSRNVCLFLAVLIAYDSLAPSQAFELSPTMKKQVGKLKDRCIKQTGASAERMLQAKKDQVLPDDPAFKCFLHCMFDMLGLIDSHNVMQLESLIEVLPEEIHPEINALVGNCGTQKGIDGCDTAFLTVKCYLSVNKDFITEQIMNSMQ
;
A
#
# COMPACT_ATOMS: atom_id res chain seq x y z
N MET A 1 29.59 42.63 -18.69
CA MET A 1 28.49 42.05 -17.89
C MET A 1 27.56 41.23 -18.80
N THR A 2 27.97 40.01 -19.18
CA THR A 2 27.16 39.08 -20.01
C THR A 2 27.24 37.64 -19.50
N SER A 3 28.35 37.29 -18.84
CA SER A 3 28.61 35.95 -18.25
C SER A 3 27.58 35.54 -17.18
N SER A 4 27.19 36.46 -16.29
CA SER A 4 26.28 36.16 -15.17
C SER A 4 24.86 35.77 -15.60
N ARG A 5 24.36 36.27 -16.75
CA ARG A 5 23.01 35.96 -17.25
C ARG A 5 22.92 34.55 -17.82
N ASN A 6 23.96 34.12 -18.54
CA ASN A 6 23.99 32.80 -19.15
C ASN A 6 24.18 31.71 -18.09
N VAL A 7 25.01 31.96 -17.07
CA VAL A 7 25.20 31.04 -15.94
C VAL A 7 23.89 30.80 -15.18
N CYS A 8 23.09 31.84 -14.92
CA CYS A 8 21.78 31.66 -14.27
C CYS A 8 20.79 30.86 -15.14
N LEU A 9 20.81 31.06 -16.47
CA LEU A 9 19.94 30.30 -17.38
C LEU A 9 20.32 28.82 -17.42
N PHE A 10 21.62 28.50 -17.47
CA PHE A 10 22.09 27.11 -17.41
C PHE A 10 21.77 26.44 -16.07
N LEU A 11 21.93 27.14 -14.94
CA LEU A 11 21.57 26.61 -13.63
C LEU A 11 20.06 26.38 -13.48
N ALA A 12 19.23 27.28 -14.02
CA ALA A 12 17.78 27.09 -14.01
C ALA A 12 17.34 25.89 -14.87
N VAL A 13 18.00 25.63 -15.99
CA VAL A 13 17.73 24.47 -16.86
C VAL A 13 18.13 23.16 -16.18
N LEU A 14 19.25 23.13 -15.46
CA LEU A 14 19.66 21.94 -14.69
C LEU A 14 18.70 21.62 -13.54
N ILE A 15 18.28 22.63 -12.78
CA ILE A 15 17.30 22.47 -11.68
C ILE A 15 15.93 22.01 -12.23
N ALA A 16 15.55 22.48 -13.42
CA ALA A 16 14.34 22.01 -14.11
C ALA A 16 14.46 20.57 -14.66
N TYR A 17 15.69 20.09 -14.92
CA TYR A 17 15.94 18.72 -15.41
C TYR A 17 15.81 17.68 -14.29
N ASP A 18 16.27 18.01 -13.08
CA ASP A 18 16.14 17.14 -11.90
C ASP A 18 14.69 17.03 -11.37
N SER A 19 13.83 18.00 -11.69
CA SER A 19 12.41 17.98 -11.31
C SER A 19 11.52 17.19 -12.27
N LEU A 20 12.13 16.53 -13.28
CA LEU A 20 11.48 15.66 -14.26
C LEU A 20 11.73 14.17 -13.98
N ALA A 21 12.15 13.78 -12.77
CA ALA A 21 12.01 12.39 -12.35
C ALA A 21 10.49 12.15 -12.13
N PRO A 22 9.78 11.42 -13.00
CA PRO A 22 8.45 10.97 -12.64
C PRO A 22 8.62 10.16 -11.35
N SER A 23 7.87 10.51 -10.30
CA SER A 23 7.59 9.56 -9.23
C SER A 23 6.99 8.34 -9.92
N GLN A 24 7.79 7.31 -10.16
CA GLN A 24 7.33 6.12 -10.85
C GLN A 24 6.42 5.40 -9.86
N ALA A 25 5.14 5.77 -9.88
CA ALA A 25 4.12 4.97 -9.25
C ALA A 25 4.24 3.57 -9.87
N PHE A 26 4.68 2.60 -9.08
CA PHE A 26 4.68 1.21 -9.49
C PHE A 26 3.26 0.84 -9.95
N GLU A 27 3.14 0.15 -11.08
CA GLU A 27 1.84 -0.29 -11.57
C GLU A 27 1.80 -1.82 -11.61
N LEU A 28 0.86 -2.42 -10.87
CA LEU A 28 0.64 -3.86 -10.93
C LEU A 28 0.24 -4.29 -12.35
N SER A 29 0.81 -5.41 -12.81
CA SER A 29 0.45 -5.99 -14.11
C SER A 29 -1.05 -6.33 -14.17
N PRO A 30 -1.68 -6.33 -15.37
CA PRO A 30 -3.09 -6.71 -15.52
C PRO A 30 -3.42 -8.10 -14.95
N THR A 31 -2.46 -9.02 -15.03
CA THR A 31 -2.57 -10.37 -14.46
C THR A 31 -2.63 -10.33 -12.94
N MET A 32 -1.74 -9.59 -12.28
CA MET A 32 -1.72 -9.42 -10.82
C MET A 32 -3.01 -8.74 -10.35
N LYS A 33 -3.44 -7.65 -11.02
CA LYS A 33 -4.71 -6.97 -10.72
C LYS A 33 -5.90 -7.93 -10.78
N LYS A 34 -5.98 -8.75 -11.84
CA LYS A 34 -7.03 -9.77 -11.98
C LYS A 34 -6.98 -10.84 -10.88
N GLN A 35 -5.79 -11.28 -10.47
CA GLN A 35 -5.65 -12.24 -9.37
C GLN A 35 -6.09 -11.64 -8.04
N VAL A 36 -5.61 -10.44 -7.71
CA VAL A 36 -6.02 -9.69 -6.51
C VAL A 36 -7.53 -9.47 -6.49
N GLY A 37 -8.14 -9.12 -7.63
CA GLY A 37 -9.60 -8.98 -7.75
C GLY A 37 -10.36 -10.27 -7.40
N LYS A 38 -9.87 -11.44 -7.82
CA LYS A 38 -10.47 -12.73 -7.44
C LYS A 38 -10.33 -13.03 -5.95
N LEU A 39 -9.20 -12.68 -5.34
CA LEU A 39 -8.98 -12.83 -3.90
C LEU A 39 -9.93 -11.91 -3.12
N LYS A 40 -10.07 -10.66 -3.56
CA LYS A 40 -11.05 -9.71 -3.01
C LYS A 40 -12.45 -10.30 -3.00
N ASP A 41 -12.94 -10.80 -4.14
CA ASP A 41 -14.30 -11.35 -4.23
C ASP A 41 -14.49 -12.57 -3.31
N ARG A 42 -13.47 -13.40 -3.18
CA ARG A 42 -13.46 -14.53 -2.24
C ARG A 42 -13.54 -14.05 -0.79
N CYS A 43 -12.70 -13.09 -0.40
CA CYS A 43 -12.66 -12.58 0.96
C CYS A 43 -13.94 -11.83 1.33
N ILE A 44 -14.55 -11.08 0.41
CA ILE A 44 -15.90 -10.50 0.59
C ILE A 44 -16.90 -11.60 0.94
N LYS A 45 -16.93 -12.68 0.14
CA LYS A 45 -17.86 -13.79 0.34
C LYS A 45 -17.63 -14.52 1.65
N GLN A 46 -16.38 -14.70 2.07
CA GLN A 46 -16.04 -15.41 3.31
C GLN A 46 -16.35 -14.61 4.57
N THR A 47 -16.14 -13.30 4.52
CA THR A 47 -16.23 -12.43 5.72
C THR A 47 -17.57 -11.72 5.83
N GLY A 48 -18.32 -11.60 4.73
CA GLY A 48 -19.54 -10.80 4.66
C GLY A 48 -19.27 -9.29 4.61
N ALA A 49 -18.03 -8.86 4.36
CA ALA A 49 -17.69 -7.45 4.28
C ALA A 49 -18.51 -6.72 3.20
N SER A 50 -19.04 -5.55 3.54
CA SER A 50 -19.85 -4.75 2.61
C SER A 50 -18.97 -4.09 1.56
N ALA A 51 -19.22 -4.40 0.29
CA ALA A 51 -18.57 -3.74 -0.85
C ALA A 51 -18.77 -2.21 -0.83
N GLU A 52 -19.95 -1.75 -0.42
CA GLU A 52 -20.25 -0.33 -0.27
C GLU A 52 -19.37 0.31 0.82
N ARG A 53 -19.20 -0.35 1.96
CA ARG A 53 -18.33 0.16 3.04
C ARG A 53 -16.87 0.21 2.63
N MET A 54 -16.39 -0.73 1.82
CA MET A 54 -15.03 -0.68 1.28
C MET A 54 -14.84 0.43 0.26
N LEU A 55 -15.84 0.68 -0.60
CA LEU A 55 -15.82 1.82 -1.51
C LEU A 55 -15.78 3.15 -0.74
N GLN A 56 -16.55 3.25 0.34
CA GLN A 56 -16.54 4.42 1.19
C GLN A 56 -15.21 4.56 1.94
N ALA A 57 -14.63 3.46 2.44
CA ALA A 57 -13.30 3.46 3.05
C ALA A 57 -12.23 4.02 2.12
N LYS A 58 -12.26 3.60 0.85
CA LYS A 58 -11.38 4.09 -0.20
C LYS A 58 -11.58 5.59 -0.46
N LYS A 59 -12.85 6.02 -0.58
CA LYS A 59 -13.20 7.42 -0.83
C LYS A 59 -12.78 8.34 0.31
N ASP A 60 -13.06 7.92 1.54
CA ASP A 60 -12.83 8.73 2.74
C ASP A 60 -11.39 8.57 3.25
N GLN A 61 -10.63 7.62 2.69
CA GLN A 61 -9.29 7.21 3.11
C GLN A 61 -9.24 6.88 4.62
N VAL A 62 -10.31 6.26 5.12
CA VAL A 62 -10.49 5.88 6.52
C VAL A 62 -10.89 4.41 6.57
N LEU A 63 -10.18 3.62 7.38
CA LEU A 63 -10.53 2.23 7.60
C LEU A 63 -11.82 2.14 8.44
N PRO A 64 -12.86 1.42 7.97
CA PRO A 64 -14.04 1.14 8.78
C PRO A 64 -13.65 0.30 9.98
N ASP A 65 -14.02 0.76 11.17
CA ASP A 65 -13.93 -0.06 12.39
C ASP A 65 -15.13 -1.01 12.45
N ASP A 66 -15.13 -1.98 11.54
CA ASP A 66 -16.18 -2.98 11.34
C ASP A 66 -15.57 -4.39 11.40
N PRO A 67 -16.12 -5.33 12.18
CA PRO A 67 -15.56 -6.67 12.33
C PRO A 67 -15.38 -7.43 11.00
N ALA A 68 -16.34 -7.32 10.08
CA ALA A 68 -16.24 -7.99 8.78
C ALA A 68 -15.14 -7.37 7.92
N PHE A 69 -14.97 -6.05 7.98
CA PHE A 69 -13.86 -5.36 7.31
C PHE A 69 -12.48 -5.74 7.89
N LYS A 70 -12.34 -5.84 9.22
CA LYS A 70 -11.11 -6.31 9.85
C LYS A 70 -10.72 -7.70 9.36
N CYS A 71 -11.69 -8.62 9.35
CA CYS A 71 -11.45 -9.98 8.85
C CYS A 71 -11.25 -10.03 7.33
N PHE A 72 -11.81 -9.09 6.57
CA PHE A 72 -11.51 -8.95 5.14
C PHE A 72 -10.03 -8.63 4.92
N LEU A 73 -9.45 -7.70 5.69
CA LEU A 73 -8.01 -7.40 5.63
C LEU A 73 -7.18 -8.63 5.94
N HIS A 74 -7.49 -9.33 7.04
CA HIS A 74 -6.79 -10.57 7.40
C HIS A 74 -6.86 -11.62 6.29
N CYS A 75 -8.05 -11.89 5.73
CA CYS A 75 -8.22 -12.81 4.62
C CYS A 75 -7.37 -12.44 3.39
N MET A 76 -7.29 -11.14 3.05
CA MET A 76 -6.46 -10.69 1.93
C MET A 76 -4.98 -10.95 2.17
N PHE A 77 -4.46 -10.63 3.36
CA PHE A 77 -3.07 -10.91 3.70
C PHE A 77 -2.78 -12.42 3.75
N ASP A 78 -3.70 -13.22 4.30
CA ASP A 78 -3.55 -14.68 4.36
C ASP A 78 -3.50 -15.30 2.96
N MET A 79 -4.43 -14.91 2.07
CA MET A 79 -4.45 -15.38 0.68
C MET A 79 -3.22 -14.99 -0.13
N LEU A 80 -2.57 -13.89 0.25
CA LEU A 80 -1.34 -13.40 -0.37
C LEU A 80 -0.07 -13.95 0.32
N GLY A 81 -0.21 -14.71 1.41
CA GLY A 81 0.93 -15.22 2.19
C GLY A 81 1.69 -14.15 2.98
N LEU A 82 1.03 -13.02 3.26
CA LEU A 82 1.59 -11.84 3.94
C LEU A 82 1.25 -11.79 5.43
N ILE A 83 0.53 -12.79 5.94
CA ILE A 83 0.36 -13.03 7.37
C ILE A 83 0.46 -14.53 7.62
N ASP A 84 1.17 -14.94 8.66
CA ASP A 84 1.37 -16.35 9.00
C ASP A 84 0.27 -16.89 9.95
N SER A 85 0.34 -18.19 10.26
CA SER A 85 -0.58 -18.86 11.18
C SER A 85 -0.53 -18.35 12.64
N HIS A 86 0.51 -17.58 13.00
CA HIS A 86 0.66 -16.93 14.30
C HIS A 86 0.22 -15.46 14.26
N ASN A 87 -0.38 -15.02 13.16
CA ASN A 87 -0.78 -13.64 12.88
C ASN A 87 0.41 -12.67 12.83
N VAL A 88 1.58 -13.12 12.40
CA VAL A 88 2.75 -12.27 12.14
C VAL A 88 2.72 -11.81 10.69
N MET A 89 2.80 -10.51 10.48
CA MET A 89 2.82 -9.87 9.16
C MET A 89 4.17 -10.04 8.49
N GLN A 90 4.16 -10.45 7.22
CA GLN A 90 5.32 -10.80 6.40
C GLN A 90 5.44 -9.83 5.19
N LEU A 91 5.27 -8.53 5.43
CA LEU A 91 5.22 -7.54 4.35
C LEU A 91 6.55 -7.48 3.56
N GLU A 92 7.67 -7.78 4.19
CA GLU A 92 8.98 -7.88 3.57
C GLU A 92 9.06 -8.93 2.44
N SER A 93 8.20 -9.96 2.45
CA SER A 93 8.15 -10.95 1.38
C SER A 93 7.75 -10.35 0.02
N LEU A 94 7.15 -9.16 0.00
CA LEU A 94 6.86 -8.44 -1.23
C LEU A 94 8.11 -7.96 -1.97
N ILE A 95 9.25 -7.83 -1.29
CA ILE A 95 10.54 -7.42 -1.90
C ILE A 95 11.00 -8.43 -2.96
N GLU A 96 10.63 -9.71 -2.82
CA GLU A 96 10.99 -10.77 -3.78
C GLU A 96 10.16 -10.72 -5.08
N VAL A 97 9.01 -10.05 -5.05
CA VAL A 97 8.02 -10.07 -6.13
C VAL A 97 7.86 -8.71 -6.78
N LEU A 98 8.07 -7.64 -6.02
CA LEU A 98 7.85 -6.27 -6.46
C LEU A 98 9.17 -5.57 -6.83
N PRO A 99 9.13 -4.56 -7.73
CA PRO A 99 10.34 -3.88 -8.19
C PRO A 99 11.11 -3.15 -7.10
N GLU A 100 12.42 -2.97 -7.30
CA GLU A 100 13.33 -2.37 -6.33
C GLU A 100 12.94 -0.94 -5.93
N GLU A 101 12.29 -0.20 -6.83
CA GLU A 101 11.88 1.18 -6.63
C GLU A 101 10.93 1.34 -5.43
N ILE A 102 10.17 0.31 -5.07
CA ILE A 102 9.24 0.36 -3.93
C ILE A 102 9.78 -0.29 -2.65
N HIS A 103 10.93 -0.96 -2.71
CA HIS A 103 11.53 -1.60 -1.53
C HIS A 103 11.77 -0.62 -0.37
N PRO A 104 12.21 0.65 -0.59
CA PRO A 104 12.35 1.62 0.49
C PRO A 104 11.05 1.86 1.26
N GLU A 105 9.92 1.90 0.56
CA GLU A 105 8.60 2.10 1.17
C GLU A 105 8.19 0.88 1.98
N ILE A 106 8.37 -0.33 1.44
CA ILE A 106 8.11 -1.58 2.18
C ILE A 106 8.96 -1.65 3.44
N ASN A 107 10.26 -1.36 3.32
CA ASN A 107 11.19 -1.37 4.44
C ASN A 107 10.82 -0.31 5.50
N ALA A 108 10.36 0.87 5.09
CA ALA A 108 9.88 1.89 6.01
C ALA A 108 8.64 1.41 6.78
N LEU A 109 7.67 0.79 6.11
CA LEU A 109 6.48 0.24 6.75
C LEU A 109 6.84 -0.88 7.74
N VAL A 110 7.68 -1.84 7.34
CA VAL A 110 8.13 -2.94 8.20
C VAL A 110 8.93 -2.41 9.39
N GLY A 111 9.88 -1.50 9.17
CA GLY A 111 10.74 -0.96 10.22
C GLY A 111 10.01 -0.10 11.26
N ASN A 112 8.98 0.65 10.84
CA ASN A 112 8.23 1.52 11.75
C ASN A 112 7.07 0.80 12.44
N CYS A 113 6.45 -0.19 11.79
CA CYS A 113 5.26 -0.84 12.32
C CYS A 113 5.49 -2.28 12.77
N GLY A 114 6.31 -3.08 12.08
CA GLY A 114 6.31 -4.52 12.27
C GLY A 114 4.88 -5.10 12.26
N THR A 115 4.62 -6.05 13.15
CA THR A 115 3.27 -6.56 13.42
C THR A 115 2.65 -5.85 14.63
N GLN A 116 1.46 -5.28 14.47
CA GLN A 116 0.69 -4.68 15.55
C GLN A 116 -0.30 -5.72 16.11
N LYS A 117 0.02 -6.33 17.25
CA LYS A 117 -0.79 -7.41 17.83
C LYS A 117 -2.16 -6.90 18.28
N GLY A 118 -3.21 -7.52 17.74
CA GLY A 118 -4.59 -7.36 18.19
C GLY A 118 -5.08 -8.53 19.03
N ILE A 119 -6.38 -8.53 19.35
CA ILE A 119 -7.02 -9.61 20.11
C ILE A 119 -7.10 -10.94 19.34
N ASP A 120 -7.11 -10.86 18.01
CA ASP A 120 -7.14 -11.99 17.07
C ASP A 120 -6.43 -11.60 15.76
N GLY A 121 -6.48 -12.49 14.75
CA GLY A 121 -5.88 -12.22 13.44
C GLY A 121 -6.52 -11.07 12.69
N CYS A 122 -7.84 -10.93 12.76
CA CYS A 122 -8.58 -9.83 12.12
C CYS A 122 -8.14 -8.48 12.68
N ASP A 123 -8.07 -8.37 14.00
CA ASP A 123 -7.66 -7.15 14.69
C ASP A 123 -6.16 -6.87 14.48
N THR A 124 -5.32 -7.91 14.45
CA THR A 124 -3.88 -7.78 14.14
C THR A 124 -3.64 -7.19 12.74
N ALA A 125 -4.32 -7.72 11.73
CA ALA A 125 -4.24 -7.20 10.37
C ALA A 125 -4.73 -5.74 10.32
N PHE A 126 -5.85 -5.43 10.96
CA PHE A 126 -6.41 -4.07 10.99
C PHE A 126 -5.49 -3.06 11.66
N LEU A 127 -4.98 -3.37 12.86
CA LEU A 127 -4.06 -2.48 13.59
C LEU A 127 -2.76 -2.27 12.83
N THR A 128 -2.27 -3.31 12.15
CA THR A 128 -1.03 -3.21 11.35
C THR A 128 -1.24 -2.31 10.13
N VAL A 129 -2.35 -2.47 9.39
CA VAL A 129 -2.67 -1.56 8.27
C VAL A 129 -2.90 -0.13 8.75
N LYS A 130 -3.53 0.06 9.91
CA LYS A 130 -3.70 1.39 10.51
C LYS A 130 -2.35 2.04 10.81
N CYS A 131 -1.37 1.27 11.28
CA CYS A 131 0.00 1.76 11.44
C CYS A 131 0.64 2.10 10.09
N TYR A 132 0.52 1.23 9.07
CA TYR A 132 1.06 1.51 7.73
C TYR A 132 0.54 2.82 7.14
N LEU A 133 -0.77 3.07 7.27
CA LEU A 133 -1.40 4.33 6.86
C LEU A 133 -0.85 5.55 7.61
N SER A 134 -0.41 5.40 8.86
CA SER A 134 0.18 6.49 9.64
C SER A 134 1.63 6.81 9.24
N VAL A 135 2.34 5.84 8.65
CA VAL A 135 3.71 5.99 8.17
C VAL A 135 3.73 6.59 6.77
N ASN A 136 2.98 6.00 5.84
CA ASN A 136 2.90 6.49 4.47
C ASN A 136 1.49 6.29 3.88
N LYS A 137 0.60 7.25 4.15
CA LYS A 137 -0.80 7.21 3.69
C LYS A 137 -0.93 7.20 2.18
N ASP A 138 -0.10 7.99 1.49
CA ASP A 138 -0.19 8.21 0.05
C ASP A 138 0.23 6.94 -0.70
N PHE A 139 1.37 6.34 -0.33
CA PHE A 139 1.82 5.05 -0.88
C PHE A 139 0.74 3.96 -0.74
N ILE A 140 0.16 3.80 0.45
CA ILE A 140 -0.86 2.77 0.71
C ILE A 140 -2.15 3.03 -0.09
N THR A 141 -2.59 4.29 -0.15
CA THR A 141 -3.83 4.65 -0.85
C THR A 141 -3.68 4.49 -2.36
N GLU A 142 -2.56 4.93 -2.92
CA GLU A 142 -2.32 4.89 -4.36
C GLU A 142 -2.06 3.48 -4.87
N GLN A 143 -1.31 2.67 -4.12
CA GLN A 143 -0.84 1.37 -4.59
C GLN A 143 -1.78 0.22 -4.22
N ILE A 144 -2.33 0.23 -3.00
CA ILE A 144 -3.10 -0.91 -2.47
C ILE A 144 -4.61 -0.68 -2.69
N MET A 145 -5.13 0.48 -2.32
CA MET A 145 -6.59 0.74 -2.41
C MET A 145 -7.08 1.01 -3.84
N ASN A 146 -6.24 1.57 -4.71
CA ASN A 146 -6.61 1.76 -6.13
C ASN A 146 -6.43 0.50 -6.97
N SER A 147 -5.57 -0.43 -6.57
CA SER A 147 -5.33 -1.69 -7.29
C SER A 147 -6.37 -2.79 -7.04
N MET A 148 -7.24 -2.61 -6.03
CA MET A 148 -8.36 -3.52 -5.72
C MET A 148 -9.64 -3.22 -6.50
N GLN A 149 -9.54 -2.40 -7.57
CA GLN A 149 -10.65 -1.96 -8.41
C GLN A 149 -10.97 -2.95 -9.54
#